data_AF-F6HFJ1-F1
#
_entry.id   AF-F6HFJ1-F1
#
_cell.length_a   1.000
_cell.length_b   1.000
_cell.length_c   1.000
_cell.angle_alpha   90.00
_cell.angle_beta   90.00
_cell.angle_gamma   90.00
#
_symmetry.space_group_name_H-M   'P 1'
#
loop_
_entity.id
_entity.type
_entity.pdbx_description
1 polymer ?
#
loop_
_entity_poly.entity_id
_entity_poly.type
_entity_poly.pdbx_seq_one_letter_code
_entity_poly.pdbx_strand_id
1 'polypeptide(L)'
;MALRLTPPFPSFTGRNLVIGKSQPLVKLKISCSYHSNEVLNAAMLYWPVPNVLYVVGYALDRFAEGLWALQPVHQNRVGLVLDAAIEGELRLRHLQVADATRASLGLPVLEYIVTDTPLLVEKWVDPKSGQSTGRIKHPDSLPRAVQTLVNRTKVNAVAVVGCFSDDDGIDDLAGVEAVISHLVVKEFQIPCAHAPALSPFPLSLSLCPKSAAKEIGYTFLLCVLAGLSNAPQYVVKNSESLEKGCILASDVDSVILPMDACEGDGALAFARSKKDKPLIITVEENETVLNDTPEKYGIEVVKVANY
;
A
#
# COMPACT_ATOMS: atom_id res chain seq x y z
N MET A 1 -5.40 -8.56 0.39
CA MET A 1 -6.81 -8.52 -0.02
C MET A 1 -6.99 -8.41 -1.54
N ALA A 2 -6.79 -9.44 -2.36
CA ALA A 2 -6.89 -9.19 -3.81
C ALA A 2 -8.38 -9.04 -4.18
N LEU A 3 -8.75 -7.98 -4.91
CA LEU A 3 -10.12 -7.70 -5.34
C LEU A 3 -10.30 -7.90 -6.85
N ARG A 4 -11.44 -8.46 -7.23
CA ARG A 4 -11.85 -8.58 -8.63
C ARG A 4 -13.09 -7.71 -8.84
N LEU A 5 -13.18 -6.99 -9.96
CA LEU A 5 -14.32 -6.11 -10.26
C LEU A 5 -15.26 -6.65 -11.34
N THR A 6 -16.54 -6.26 -11.26
CA THR A 6 -17.54 -6.45 -12.32
C THR A 6 -17.33 -5.50 -13.52
N PRO A 7 -17.61 -5.91 -14.78
CA PRO A 7 -17.60 -5.02 -15.95
C PRO A 7 -18.85 -4.10 -16.00
N PRO A 8 -18.87 -2.93 -16.70
CA PRO A 8 -17.95 -2.47 -17.76
C PRO A 8 -17.32 -1.06 -17.53
N PHE A 9 -16.06 -0.87 -17.98
CA PHE A 9 -15.44 0.46 -18.16
C PHE A 9 -15.00 0.67 -19.62
N PRO A 10 -15.03 1.90 -20.14
CA PRO A 10 -14.73 2.18 -21.55
C PRO A 10 -13.24 1.97 -21.86
N SER A 11 -13.00 1.24 -22.95
CA SER A 11 -11.68 0.89 -23.47
C SER A 11 -10.86 2.10 -23.90
N PHE A 12 -9.67 2.28 -23.35
CA PHE A 12 -8.60 3.03 -24.03
C PHE A 12 -7.86 2.07 -24.98
N THR A 13 -8.02 2.31 -26.27
CA THR A 13 -7.46 1.51 -27.37
C THR A 13 -6.09 2.04 -27.78
N GLY A 14 -5.12 1.15 -27.98
CA GLY A 14 -3.78 1.55 -28.44
C GLY A 14 -2.71 0.45 -28.57
N ARG A 15 -2.95 -0.53 -29.46
CA ARG A 15 -1.96 -1.28 -30.28
C ARG A 15 -0.72 -1.92 -29.61
N ASN A 16 -0.76 -3.23 -29.35
CA ASN A 16 -0.21 -4.33 -30.16
C ASN A 16 -0.08 -5.61 -29.33
N LEU A 17 -0.23 -6.74 -30.02
CA LEU A 17 -0.77 -8.01 -29.56
C LEU A 17 0.34 -9.07 -29.37
N VAL A 18 0.32 -9.82 -28.26
CA VAL A 18 0.65 -11.26 -28.23
C VAL A 18 -0.33 -11.96 -27.28
N ILE A 19 -0.99 -12.99 -27.79
CA ILE A 19 -2.13 -13.68 -27.19
C ILE A 19 -1.66 -14.75 -26.19
N GLY A 20 -2.12 -14.65 -24.94
CA GLY A 20 -2.38 -15.77 -24.05
C GLY A 20 -3.85 -15.71 -23.63
N LYS A 21 -4.61 -16.79 -23.87
CA LYS A 21 -6.08 -16.86 -23.75
C LYS A 21 -6.64 -16.38 -22.39
N SER A 22 -7.84 -15.80 -22.46
CA SER A 22 -8.79 -15.40 -21.40
C SER A 22 -8.73 -13.95 -20.86
N GLN A 23 -9.36 -13.05 -21.63
CA GLN A 23 -10.19 -11.88 -21.27
C GLN A 23 -9.69 -10.79 -20.27
N PRO A 24 -10.02 -9.49 -20.52
CA PRO A 24 -9.58 -8.39 -19.68
C PRO A 24 -10.42 -8.34 -18.40
N LEU A 25 -9.81 -8.78 -17.31
CA LEU A 25 -10.32 -8.69 -15.95
C LEU A 25 -9.61 -7.55 -15.23
N VAL A 26 -10.34 -6.60 -14.65
CA VAL A 26 -9.75 -5.70 -13.65
C VAL A 26 -9.49 -6.51 -12.39
N LYS A 27 -8.22 -6.84 -12.16
CA LYS A 27 -7.74 -7.54 -10.96
C LYS A 27 -7.13 -6.46 -10.08
N LEU A 28 -7.89 -5.88 -9.17
CA LEU A 28 -7.30 -5.18 -8.04
C LEU A 28 -6.43 -6.19 -7.28
N LYS A 29 -5.12 -6.03 -7.28
CA LYS A 29 -4.25 -6.80 -6.38
C LYS A 29 -3.96 -5.93 -5.16
N ILE A 30 -4.79 -5.98 -4.12
CA ILE A 30 -4.26 -5.69 -2.79
C ILE A 30 -3.74 -7.03 -2.26
N SER A 31 -2.50 -7.18 -1.82
CA SER A 31 -2.16 -8.32 -0.96
C SER A 31 -2.11 -7.82 0.47
N CYS A 32 -2.55 -8.66 1.40
CA CYS A 32 -2.20 -8.49 2.80
C CYS A 32 -1.26 -9.65 2.99
N SER A 33 0.02 -9.40 2.78
CA SER A 33 1.07 -10.33 3.14
C SER A 33 1.64 -9.77 4.43
N TYR A 34 1.42 -10.45 5.55
CA TYR A 34 2.01 -10.06 6.83
C TYR A 34 3.52 -10.24 6.85
N HIS A 35 4.07 -11.08 5.97
CA HIS A 35 5.48 -10.98 5.60
C HIS A 35 5.66 -9.76 4.70
N SER A 36 6.10 -8.68 5.33
CA SER A 36 6.42 -7.36 4.80
C SER A 36 5.24 -6.63 4.12
N ASN A 37 4.82 -5.53 4.75
CA ASN A 37 3.70 -4.65 4.39
C ASN A 37 3.70 -4.07 2.96
N GLU A 38 4.71 -4.37 2.15
CA GLU A 38 4.75 -3.97 0.76
C GLU A 38 4.47 -5.18 -0.13
N VAL A 39 3.22 -5.31 -0.56
CA VAL A 39 2.76 -6.23 -1.62
C VAL A 39 3.60 -6.14 -2.91
N LEU A 40 4.33 -5.03 -3.06
CA LEU A 40 5.23 -4.72 -4.17
C LEU A 40 6.71 -4.92 -3.79
N ASN A 41 7.00 -5.72 -2.76
CA ASN A 41 8.35 -6.05 -2.27
C ASN A 41 9.26 -6.78 -3.26
N ALA A 42 8.80 -6.94 -4.49
CA ALA A 42 9.74 -6.94 -5.59
C ALA A 42 10.25 -5.50 -5.84
N ALA A 43 10.92 -4.89 -4.84
CA ALA A 43 11.21 -3.44 -4.75
C ALA A 43 11.81 -2.84 -6.02
N MET A 44 12.50 -3.66 -6.84
CA MET A 44 13.05 -3.30 -8.15
C MET A 44 12.38 -3.95 -9.37
N LEU A 45 11.51 -4.94 -9.20
CA LEU A 45 10.87 -5.70 -10.29
C LEU A 45 9.39 -5.34 -10.49
N TYR A 46 8.96 -4.18 -9.98
CA TYR A 46 7.61 -3.70 -10.21
C TYR A 46 7.37 -3.49 -11.72
N TRP A 47 6.42 -4.27 -12.27
CA TRP A 47 5.88 -4.05 -13.60
C TRP A 47 4.47 -3.47 -13.46
N PRO A 48 4.18 -2.28 -14.03
CA PRO A 48 2.84 -1.73 -13.99
C PRO A 48 1.88 -2.64 -14.75
N VAL A 49 0.85 -3.09 -14.05
CA VAL A 49 -0.21 -3.93 -14.60
C VAL A 49 -1.43 -3.04 -14.83
N PRO A 50 -1.92 -2.85 -16.08
CA PRO A 50 -2.94 -1.84 -16.42
C PRO A 50 -4.26 -1.98 -15.65
N ASN A 51 -4.51 -3.16 -15.10
CA ASN A 51 -5.77 -3.57 -14.52
C ASN A 51 -5.66 -3.80 -13.00
N VAL A 52 -4.64 -3.22 -12.36
CA VAL A 52 -4.38 -3.26 -10.91
C VAL A 52 -4.39 -1.83 -10.35
N LEU A 53 -5.11 -1.61 -9.25
CA LEU A 53 -5.06 -0.35 -8.49
C LEU A 53 -4.24 -0.53 -7.22
N TYR A 54 -3.43 0.48 -6.91
CA TYR A 54 -2.60 0.54 -5.70
C TYR A 54 -3.34 1.29 -4.59
N VAL A 55 -3.85 0.55 -3.60
CA VAL A 55 -4.56 1.09 -2.42
C VAL A 55 -4.00 0.42 -1.18
N VAL A 56 -3.69 1.23 -0.15
CA VAL A 56 -2.98 0.77 1.05
C VAL A 56 -3.69 1.25 2.31
N GLY A 57 -3.68 0.40 3.34
CA GLY A 57 -4.05 0.75 4.71
C GLY A 57 -5.47 1.33 4.84
N TYR A 58 -5.57 2.44 5.58
CA TYR A 58 -6.85 3.06 5.96
C TYR A 58 -7.82 3.31 4.80
N ALA A 59 -7.32 3.67 3.61
CA ALA A 59 -8.17 3.90 2.44
C ALA A 59 -8.89 2.62 2.00
N LEU A 60 -8.22 1.47 2.09
CA LEU A 60 -8.81 0.19 1.76
C LEU A 60 -9.93 -0.16 2.74
N ASP A 61 -9.73 0.10 4.03
CA ASP A 61 -10.76 -0.13 5.06
C ASP A 61 -11.99 0.74 4.80
N ARG A 62 -11.79 2.04 4.54
CA ARG A 62 -12.90 2.97 4.22
C ARG A 62 -13.60 2.60 2.91
N PHE A 63 -12.87 2.10 1.92
CA PHE A 63 -13.44 1.56 0.70
C PHE A 63 -14.27 0.30 0.98
N ALA A 64 -13.74 -0.65 1.78
CA ALA A 64 -14.41 -1.89 2.15
C ALA A 64 -15.72 -1.66 2.93
N GLU A 65 -15.72 -0.70 3.85
CA GLU A 65 -16.90 -0.23 4.57
C GLU A 65 -17.92 0.46 3.64
N GLY A 66 -17.55 0.75 2.40
CA GLY A 66 -18.35 1.46 1.44
C GLY A 66 -18.52 2.94 1.77
N LEU A 67 -17.64 3.53 2.58
CA LEU A 67 -17.62 4.97 2.87
C LEU A 67 -16.93 5.76 1.76
N TRP A 68 -15.89 5.17 1.16
CA TRP A 68 -15.12 5.77 0.07
C TRP A 68 -15.33 5.00 -1.23
N ALA A 69 -15.17 5.71 -2.35
CA ALA A 69 -15.03 5.15 -3.68
C ALA A 69 -13.63 5.43 -4.21
N LEU A 70 -13.16 4.59 -5.13
CA LEU A 70 -11.84 4.72 -5.76
C LEU A 70 -12.02 5.32 -7.14
N GLN A 71 -11.42 6.46 -7.41
CA GLN A 71 -11.42 7.11 -8.72
C GLN A 71 -10.09 6.82 -9.42
N PRO A 72 -10.05 5.95 -10.45
CA PRO A 72 -8.84 5.72 -11.23
C PRO A 72 -8.34 7.03 -11.85
N VAL A 73 -7.02 7.16 -11.92
CA VAL A 73 -6.33 8.32 -12.50
C VAL A 73 -5.36 7.85 -13.56
N HIS A 74 -5.08 8.72 -14.53
CA HIS A 74 -4.00 8.47 -15.49
C HIS A 74 -2.63 8.59 -14.84
N GLN A 75 -2.44 9.62 -14.01
CA GLN A 75 -1.17 9.92 -13.37
C GLN A 75 -1.39 10.89 -12.19
N ASN A 76 -0.78 10.62 -11.05
CA ASN A 76 -0.75 11.50 -9.88
C ASN A 76 0.43 12.49 -9.96
N ARG A 77 0.43 13.50 -9.10
CA ARG A 77 1.58 14.36 -8.80
C ARG A 77 2.08 13.95 -7.42
N VAL A 78 3.21 13.25 -7.38
CA VAL A 78 3.71 12.63 -6.15
C VAL A 78 4.67 13.58 -5.43
N GLY A 79 4.38 13.87 -4.16
CA GLY A 79 5.29 14.55 -3.25
C GLY A 79 6.04 13.57 -2.36
N LEU A 80 7.26 13.92 -1.95
CA LEU A 80 8.09 13.10 -1.07
C LEU A 80 8.29 13.78 0.30
N VAL A 81 7.93 13.12 1.38
CA VAL A 81 8.23 13.57 2.75
C VAL A 81 9.36 12.71 3.30
N LEU A 82 10.43 13.35 3.78
CA LEU A 82 11.57 12.68 4.40
C LEU A 82 11.59 13.00 5.89
N ASP A 83 11.68 11.99 6.74
CA ASP A 83 11.89 12.20 8.17
C ASP A 83 13.22 12.90 8.44
N ALA A 84 13.20 13.91 9.31
CA ALA A 84 14.37 14.65 9.74
C ALA A 84 15.44 13.77 10.43
N ALA A 85 15.04 12.63 11.00
CA ALA A 85 15.97 11.65 11.58
C ALA A 85 16.85 10.95 10.53
N ILE A 86 16.47 10.94 9.25
CA ILE A 86 17.23 10.21 8.22
C ILE A 86 18.60 10.85 8.04
N GLU A 87 19.65 10.05 8.23
CA GLU A 87 21.04 10.44 8.06
C GLU A 87 21.38 10.88 6.62
N GLY A 88 22.47 11.64 6.47
CA GLY A 88 22.82 12.29 5.20
C GLY A 88 22.99 11.33 4.02
N GLU A 89 23.70 10.22 4.21
CA GLU A 89 23.89 9.22 3.14
C GLU A 89 22.58 8.53 2.78
N LEU A 90 21.85 8.00 3.76
CA LEU A 90 20.57 7.33 3.52
C LEU A 90 19.58 8.29 2.84
N ARG A 91 19.52 9.55 3.26
CA ARG A 91 18.68 10.57 2.62
C ARG A 91 19.04 10.76 1.16
N LEU A 92 20.33 10.85 0.85
CA LEU A 92 20.80 10.99 -0.53
C LEU A 92 20.42 9.78 -1.39
N ARG A 93 20.47 8.55 -0.85
CA ARG A 93 20.03 7.34 -1.56
C ARG A 93 18.55 7.41 -1.95
N HIS A 94 17.67 7.86 -1.05
CA HIS A 94 16.25 8.03 -1.35
C HIS A 94 16.00 9.12 -2.42
N LEU A 95 16.73 10.23 -2.36
CA LEU A 95 16.67 11.26 -3.39
C LEU A 95 17.15 10.74 -4.75
N GLN A 96 18.22 9.94 -4.78
CA GLN A 96 18.70 9.29 -6.01
C GLN A 96 17.66 8.33 -6.59
N VAL A 97 16.88 7.63 -5.76
CA VAL A 97 15.76 6.80 -6.25
C VAL A 97 14.67 7.66 -6.87
N ALA A 98 14.30 8.78 -6.24
CA ALA A 98 13.36 9.73 -6.83
C ALA A 98 13.88 10.24 -8.19
N ASP A 99 15.16 10.61 -8.30
CA ASP A 99 15.78 11.05 -9.54
C ASP A 99 15.80 9.96 -10.62
N ALA A 100 16.15 8.73 -10.23
CA ALA A 100 16.19 7.58 -11.12
C ALA A 100 14.80 7.23 -11.68
N THR A 101 13.74 7.32 -10.86
CA THR A 101 12.37 7.09 -11.32
C THR A 101 11.86 8.16 -12.27
N ARG A 102 12.18 9.44 -12.01
CA ARG A 102 11.88 10.53 -12.94
C ARG A 102 12.57 10.30 -14.29
N ALA A 103 13.86 9.96 -14.27
CA ALA A 103 14.67 9.82 -15.48
C ALA A 103 14.33 8.56 -16.29
N SER A 104 14.15 7.40 -15.63
CA SER A 104 14.03 6.11 -16.31
C SER A 104 12.57 5.68 -16.55
N LEU A 105 11.66 6.05 -15.64
CA LEU A 105 10.25 5.63 -15.70
C LEU A 105 9.30 6.78 -16.03
N GLY A 106 9.80 8.03 -16.07
CA GLY A 106 8.95 9.21 -16.29
C GLY A 106 7.98 9.48 -15.14
N LEU A 107 8.29 9.02 -13.92
CA LEU A 107 7.37 9.19 -12.80
C LEU A 107 7.26 10.68 -12.39
N PRO A 108 6.05 11.14 -12.03
CA PRO A 108 5.71 12.54 -11.75
C PRO A 108 6.05 12.94 -10.30
N VAL A 109 7.29 12.69 -9.88
CA VAL A 109 7.78 13.06 -8.55
C VAL A 109 8.22 14.53 -8.58
N LEU A 110 7.50 15.40 -7.89
CA LEU A 110 7.62 16.86 -8.08
C LEU A 110 8.59 17.54 -7.13
N GLU A 111 8.40 17.36 -5.83
CA GLU A 111 9.19 18.03 -4.80
C GLU A 111 9.27 17.14 -3.57
N TYR A 112 10.32 17.34 -2.77
CA TYR A 112 10.45 16.74 -1.46
C TYR A 112 10.47 17.79 -0.35
N ILE A 113 10.03 17.42 0.84
CA ILE A 113 10.17 18.21 2.06
C ILE A 113 10.76 17.33 3.16
N VAL A 114 11.52 17.92 4.07
CA VAL A 114 11.96 17.27 5.29
C VAL A 114 11.03 17.69 6.43
N THR A 115 10.64 16.74 7.29
CA THR A 115 9.85 17.06 8.48
C THR A 115 10.57 18.09 9.36
N ASP A 116 9.84 18.92 10.11
CA ASP A 116 10.46 19.97 10.93
C ASP A 116 11.09 19.40 12.22
N THR A 117 10.58 18.25 12.66
CA THR A 117 11.04 17.48 13.81
C THR A 117 11.17 16.01 13.42
N PRO A 118 12.19 15.28 13.89
CA PRO A 118 12.28 13.84 13.76
C PRO A 118 11.00 13.14 14.22
N LEU A 119 10.50 12.16 13.46
CA LEU A 119 9.27 11.45 13.84
C LEU A 119 9.47 10.62 15.11
N LEU A 120 10.68 10.07 15.27
CA LEU A 120 11.08 9.16 16.35
C LEU A 120 10.08 8.01 16.49
N VAL A 121 10.20 7.08 15.54
CA VAL A 121 9.42 5.86 15.51
C VAL A 121 9.88 4.92 16.64
N GLU A 122 8.95 4.58 17.52
CA GLU A 122 9.13 3.55 18.54
C GLU A 122 8.29 2.33 18.16
N LYS A 123 8.85 1.13 18.31
CA LYS A 123 8.18 -0.13 17.96
C LYS A 123 8.37 -1.18 19.04
N TRP A 124 7.45 -2.13 19.09
CA TRP A 124 7.51 -3.29 19.97
C TRP A 124 6.64 -4.41 19.41
N VAL A 125 6.98 -5.65 19.75
CA VAL A 125 6.12 -6.80 19.50
C VAL A 125 5.17 -6.95 20.68
N ASP A 126 3.87 -7.06 20.39
CA ASP A 126 2.89 -7.35 21.43
C ASP A 126 3.11 -8.80 21.91
N PRO A 127 3.39 -9.02 23.21
CA PRO A 127 3.77 -10.34 23.72
C PRO A 127 2.61 -11.34 23.76
N LYS A 128 1.36 -10.89 23.60
CA LYS A 128 0.17 -11.76 23.61
C LYS A 128 -0.20 -12.20 22.19
N SER A 129 -0.06 -11.30 21.22
CA SER A 129 -0.47 -11.54 19.83
C SER A 129 0.68 -11.85 18.89
N GLY A 130 1.93 -11.55 19.27
CA GLY A 130 3.11 -11.71 18.41
C GLY A 130 3.18 -10.66 17.29
N GLN A 131 2.27 -9.69 17.26
CA GLN A 131 2.20 -8.68 16.21
C GLN A 131 3.18 -7.54 16.49
N SER A 132 3.87 -7.06 15.45
CA SER A 132 4.61 -5.80 15.52
C SER A 132 3.62 -4.63 15.58
N THR A 133 3.84 -3.72 16.52
CA THR A 133 3.11 -2.46 16.67
C THR A 133 4.08 -1.34 17.04
N GLY A 134 3.60 -0.10 17.06
CA GLY A 134 4.40 0.99 17.59
C GLY A 134 3.72 2.34 17.56
N ARG A 135 4.50 3.40 17.77
CA ARG A 135 4.03 4.79 17.82
C ARG A 135 5.05 5.76 17.26
N ILE A 136 4.54 6.91 16.83
CA ILE A 136 5.34 8.06 16.44
C ILE A 136 5.33 9.04 17.62
N LYS A 137 6.51 9.48 18.08
CA LYS A 137 6.61 10.40 19.22
C LYS A 137 6.22 11.83 18.86
N HIS A 138 6.49 12.25 17.64
CA HIS A 138 6.19 13.59 17.13
C HIS A 138 5.24 13.54 15.91
N PRO A 139 4.01 13.00 16.06
CA PRO A 139 3.12 12.73 14.93
C PRO A 139 2.74 14.00 14.16
N ASP A 140 2.60 15.14 14.85
CA ASP A 140 2.18 16.42 14.25
C ASP A 140 3.17 16.98 13.21
N SER A 141 4.43 16.54 13.26
CA SER A 141 5.48 16.92 12.30
C SER A 141 5.13 16.46 10.88
N LEU A 142 4.50 15.28 10.76
CA LEU A 142 4.14 14.69 9.47
C LEU A 142 3.01 15.45 8.76
N PRO A 143 1.84 15.71 9.37
CA PRO A 143 0.80 16.54 8.75
C PRO A 143 1.26 17.93 8.35
N ARG A 144 2.09 18.61 9.16
CA ARG A 144 2.63 19.93 8.79
C ARG A 144 3.47 19.88 7.51
N ALA A 145 4.31 18.86 7.36
CA ALA A 145 5.11 18.64 6.17
C ALA A 145 4.23 18.34 4.94
N VAL A 146 3.26 17.43 5.08
CA VAL A 146 2.31 17.08 4.02
C VAL A 146 1.47 18.28 3.60
N GLN A 147 0.89 19.00 4.55
CA GLN A 147 0.08 20.19 4.28
C GLN A 147 0.86 21.24 3.51
N THR A 148 2.14 21.41 3.84
CA THR A 148 3.04 22.33 3.15
C THR A 148 3.26 21.91 1.70
N LEU A 149 3.56 20.64 1.44
CA LEU A 149 3.70 20.11 0.07
C LEU A 149 2.41 20.29 -0.72
N VAL A 150 1.27 19.81 -0.20
CA VAL A 150 -0.03 19.89 -0.86
C VAL A 150 -0.37 21.35 -1.23
N ASN A 151 -0.12 22.29 -0.33
CA ASN A 151 -0.42 23.71 -0.56
C ASN A 151 0.48 24.36 -1.61
N ARG A 152 1.80 24.11 -1.53
CA ARG A 152 2.82 24.76 -2.38
C ARG A 152 2.88 24.18 -3.78
N THR A 153 2.84 22.86 -3.91
CA THR A 153 3.12 22.16 -5.20
C THR A 153 1.92 21.45 -5.78
N LYS A 154 0.78 21.48 -5.08
CA LYS A 154 -0.48 20.83 -5.53
C LYS A 154 -0.31 19.34 -5.80
N VAL A 155 0.60 18.67 -5.07
CA VAL A 155 0.68 17.20 -5.06
C VAL A 155 -0.65 16.61 -4.62
N ASN A 156 -1.01 15.47 -5.20
CA ASN A 156 -2.24 14.74 -4.89
C ASN A 156 -1.97 13.27 -4.49
N ALA A 157 -0.71 12.92 -4.28
CA ALA A 157 -0.28 11.67 -3.66
C ALA A 157 1.04 11.92 -2.92
N VAL A 158 1.30 11.18 -1.84
CA VAL A 158 2.48 11.41 -0.99
C VAL A 158 3.20 10.09 -0.67
N ALA A 159 4.50 10.07 -0.91
CA ALA A 159 5.39 9.05 -0.37
C ALA A 159 6.04 9.58 0.91
N VAL A 160 6.02 8.82 2.00
CA VAL A 160 6.69 9.18 3.26
C VAL A 160 7.85 8.22 3.53
N VAL A 161 9.05 8.75 3.69
CA VAL A 161 10.21 7.97 4.12
C VAL A 161 10.41 8.21 5.61
N GLY A 162 10.18 7.18 6.41
CA GLY A 162 10.38 7.21 7.87
C GLY A 162 11.77 6.71 8.24
N CYS A 163 12.43 7.30 9.23
CA CYS A 163 13.66 6.74 9.78
C CYS A 163 13.32 5.67 10.82
N PHE A 164 13.97 4.51 10.71
CA PHE A 164 13.80 3.40 11.65
C PHE A 164 15.17 2.96 12.16
N SER A 165 15.22 2.44 13.38
CA SER A 165 16.45 1.88 13.95
C SER A 165 16.88 0.62 13.18
N ASP A 166 18.20 0.47 12.96
CA ASP A 166 18.82 -0.62 12.18
C ASP A 166 18.84 -1.98 12.90
N ASP A 167 18.58 -2.03 14.21
CA ASP A 167 18.68 -3.24 15.04
C ASP A 167 17.57 -4.27 14.79
N ASP A 168 16.67 -4.02 13.84
CA ASP A 168 15.39 -4.70 13.75
C ASP A 168 15.10 -5.18 12.33
N GLY A 169 14.57 -6.39 12.20
CA GLY A 169 14.22 -6.96 10.91
C GLY A 169 13.07 -6.21 10.23
N ILE A 170 12.96 -6.34 8.91
CA ILE A 170 11.88 -5.72 8.10
C ILE A 170 10.49 -6.11 8.62
N ASP A 171 10.33 -7.34 9.11
CA ASP A 171 9.04 -7.84 9.60
C ASP A 171 8.57 -7.13 10.89
N ASP A 172 9.48 -6.48 11.62
CA ASP A 172 9.18 -5.70 12.83
C ASP A 172 8.76 -4.25 12.53
N LEU A 173 8.78 -3.81 11.26
CA LEU A 173 8.45 -2.44 10.86
C LEU A 173 6.98 -2.24 10.48
N ALA A 174 6.28 -3.34 10.19
CA ALA A 174 4.94 -3.34 9.63
C ALA A 174 3.92 -2.56 10.51
N GLY A 175 4.04 -2.66 11.82
CA GLY A 175 3.11 -1.98 12.75
C GLY A 175 3.16 -0.45 12.66
N VAL A 176 4.35 0.15 12.59
CA VAL A 176 4.50 1.61 12.60
C VAL A 176 4.31 2.22 11.21
N GLU A 177 4.72 1.50 10.18
CA GLU A 177 4.46 1.82 8.78
C GLU A 177 2.96 2.07 8.51
N ALA A 178 2.10 1.22 9.08
CA ALA A 178 0.66 1.41 9.03
C ALA A 178 0.22 2.74 9.68
N VAL A 179 0.85 3.17 10.78
CA VAL A 179 0.51 4.43 11.48
C VAL A 179 0.83 5.65 10.61
N ILE A 180 1.98 5.68 9.93
CA ILE A 180 2.41 6.83 9.10
C ILE A 180 1.40 7.09 7.98
N SER A 181 1.12 6.09 7.16
CA SER A 181 0.19 6.23 6.04
C SER A 181 -1.26 6.43 6.51
N HIS A 182 -1.67 5.79 7.61
CA HIS A 182 -2.99 6.00 8.19
C HIS A 182 -3.22 7.47 8.58
N LEU A 183 -2.27 8.12 9.26
CA LEU A 183 -2.39 9.52 9.66
C LEU A 183 -2.60 10.44 8.46
N VAL A 184 -1.77 10.28 7.42
CA VAL A 184 -1.85 11.11 6.21
C VAL A 184 -3.15 10.88 5.44
N VAL A 185 -3.51 9.62 5.19
CA VAL A 185 -4.72 9.29 4.42
C VAL A 185 -5.97 9.75 5.16
N LYS A 186 -6.02 9.59 6.49
CA LYS A 186 -7.17 10.00 7.31
C LYS A 186 -7.37 11.51 7.29
N GLU A 187 -6.31 12.29 7.36
CA GLU A 187 -6.38 13.75 7.45
C GLU A 187 -6.55 14.42 6.07
N PHE A 188 -5.77 13.99 5.07
CA PHE A 188 -5.71 14.67 3.78
C PHE A 188 -6.55 13.99 2.69
N GLN A 189 -6.99 12.75 2.90
CA GLN A 189 -7.80 11.98 1.94
C GLN A 189 -7.17 11.86 0.54
N ILE A 190 -5.84 11.86 0.49
CA ILE A 190 -5.05 11.60 -0.72
C ILE A 190 -4.29 10.28 -0.59
N PRO A 191 -3.96 9.60 -1.70
CA PRO A 191 -3.10 8.42 -1.67
C PRO A 191 -1.78 8.68 -0.95
N CYS A 192 -1.48 7.83 0.03
CA CYS A 192 -0.22 7.85 0.75
C CYS A 192 0.31 6.44 0.91
N ALA A 193 1.61 6.30 0.74
CA ALA A 193 2.36 5.09 1.07
C ALA A 193 3.69 5.49 1.71
N HIS A 194 4.36 4.53 2.31
CA HIS A 194 5.57 4.75 3.08
C HIS A 194 6.70 3.83 2.59
N ALA A 195 7.94 4.24 2.83
CA ALA A 195 9.12 3.41 2.70
C ALA A 195 9.99 3.60 3.95
N PRO A 196 10.70 2.57 4.41
CA PRO A 196 11.64 2.73 5.51
C PRO A 196 13.00 3.22 5.02
N ALA A 197 13.59 4.16 5.74
CA ALA A 197 15.02 4.46 5.64
C ALA A 197 15.77 3.56 6.60
N LEU A 198 16.39 2.52 6.04
CA LEU A 198 17.22 1.54 6.75
C LEU A 198 18.59 1.45 6.08
N SER A 199 19.59 1.09 6.86
CA SER A 199 20.86 0.64 6.32
C SER A 199 20.68 -0.64 5.48
N PRO A 200 21.44 -0.81 4.39
CA PRO A 200 21.37 -2.03 3.60
C PRO A 200 21.77 -3.23 4.46
N PHE A 201 20.99 -4.31 4.36
CA PHE A 201 21.30 -5.56 5.05
C PHE A 201 22.63 -6.16 4.57
N PRO A 202 23.38 -6.85 5.44
CA PRO A 202 24.53 -7.65 5.01
C PRO A 202 24.11 -8.69 3.96
N LEU A 203 25.00 -8.95 3.00
CA LEU A 203 24.79 -9.95 1.96
C LEU A 203 24.45 -11.32 2.57
N SER A 204 23.35 -11.94 2.12
CA SER A 204 23.00 -13.31 2.52
C SER A 204 23.26 -14.33 1.41
N LEU A 205 24.05 -15.37 1.72
CA LEU A 205 24.30 -16.48 0.78
C LEU A 205 23.11 -17.46 0.66
N SER A 206 22.17 -17.41 1.59
CA SER A 206 20.99 -18.29 1.65
C SER A 206 19.69 -17.47 1.58
N LEU A 207 19.63 -16.53 0.64
CA LEU A 207 18.50 -15.64 0.47
C LEU A 207 17.32 -16.37 -0.19
N CYS A 208 16.14 -16.28 0.43
CA CYS A 208 14.90 -16.75 -0.17
C CYS A 208 14.63 -15.97 -1.47
N PRO A 209 14.32 -16.63 -2.61
CA PRO A 209 13.99 -15.92 -3.86
C PRO A 209 12.87 -14.88 -3.72
N LYS A 210 11.91 -15.11 -2.81
CA LYS A 210 10.81 -14.15 -2.52
C LYS A 210 11.31 -12.85 -1.87
N SER A 211 12.45 -12.89 -1.19
CA SER A 211 13.07 -11.73 -0.51
C SER A 211 14.18 -11.08 -1.32
N ALA A 212 14.64 -11.73 -2.40
CA ALA A 212 15.79 -11.27 -3.18
C ALA A 212 15.65 -9.85 -3.73
N ALA A 213 14.46 -9.52 -4.20
CA ALA A 213 14.20 -8.20 -4.75
C ALA A 213 14.18 -7.08 -3.70
N LYS A 214 13.94 -7.40 -2.42
CA LYS A 214 14.08 -6.45 -1.29
C LYS A 214 15.55 -6.12 -1.04
N GLU A 215 16.41 -7.15 -1.01
CA GLU A 215 17.86 -6.97 -0.77
C GLU A 215 18.51 -6.15 -1.90
N ILE A 216 18.08 -6.37 -3.15
CA ILE A 216 18.55 -5.59 -4.31
C ILE A 216 18.04 -4.14 -4.26
N GLY A 217 16.81 -3.93 -3.81
CA GLY A 217 16.14 -2.62 -3.75
C GLY A 217 15.92 -2.11 -2.32
N TYR A 218 16.97 -2.07 -1.50
CA TYR A 218 16.88 -1.88 -0.04
C TYR A 218 16.26 -0.56 0.46
N THR A 219 16.01 0.41 -0.42
CA THR A 219 15.31 1.65 -0.05
C THR A 219 13.79 1.52 -0.09
N PHE A 220 13.27 0.49 -0.78
CA PHE A 220 11.84 0.22 -1.00
C PHE A 220 11.04 1.33 -1.73
N LEU A 221 11.60 2.55 -1.82
CA LEU A 221 10.93 3.74 -2.33
C LEU A 221 10.52 3.64 -3.81
N LEU A 222 11.24 2.85 -4.61
CA LEU A 222 10.92 2.69 -6.04
C LEU A 222 9.51 2.14 -6.25
N CYS A 223 9.14 1.06 -5.56
CA CYS A 223 7.83 0.43 -5.72
C CYS A 223 6.71 1.31 -5.16
N VAL A 224 7.00 2.08 -4.10
CA VAL A 224 6.11 3.08 -3.51
C VAL A 224 5.80 4.20 -4.50
N LEU A 225 6.83 4.80 -5.11
CA LEU A 225 6.66 5.86 -6.11
C LEU A 225 5.92 5.34 -7.35
N ALA A 226 6.25 4.13 -7.81
CA ALA A 226 5.58 3.52 -8.95
C ALA A 226 4.10 3.23 -8.66
N GLY A 227 3.78 2.68 -7.50
CA GLY A 227 2.39 2.44 -7.06
C GLY A 227 1.60 3.74 -6.92
N LEU A 228 2.17 4.74 -6.21
CA LEU A 228 1.53 6.04 -6.01
C LEU A 228 1.34 6.83 -7.29
N SER A 229 2.18 6.64 -8.30
CA SER A 229 2.04 7.35 -9.59
C SER A 229 0.69 7.11 -10.26
N ASN A 230 0.06 5.95 -10.03
CA ASN A 230 -1.23 5.56 -10.61
C ASN A 230 -2.28 5.16 -9.55
N ALA A 231 -2.02 5.42 -8.27
CA ALA A 231 -2.96 5.13 -7.20
C ALA A 231 -4.29 5.89 -7.42
N PRO A 232 -5.45 5.23 -7.27
CA PRO A 232 -6.73 5.91 -7.43
C PRO A 232 -6.90 6.99 -6.35
N GLN A 233 -7.59 8.07 -6.71
CA GLN A 233 -7.99 9.09 -5.75
C GLN A 233 -9.22 8.62 -4.95
N TYR A 234 -9.43 9.20 -3.77
CA TYR A 234 -10.51 8.79 -2.87
C TYR A 234 -11.68 9.76 -2.98
N VAL A 235 -12.89 9.23 -3.18
CA VAL A 235 -14.13 10.01 -3.24
C VAL A 235 -15.01 9.64 -2.05
N VAL A 236 -15.29 10.61 -1.18
CA VAL A 236 -16.15 10.40 -0.01
C VAL A 236 -17.62 10.48 -0.43
N LYS A 237 -18.41 9.44 -0.10
CA LYS A 237 -19.79 9.26 -0.58
C LYS A 237 -20.82 10.32 -0.17
N ASN A 238 -20.44 11.30 0.65
CA ASN A 238 -21.33 12.42 0.99
C ASN A 238 -21.42 13.49 -0.12
N SER A 239 -20.68 13.33 -1.21
CA SER A 239 -20.78 14.20 -2.39
C SER A 239 -21.96 13.77 -3.27
N GLU A 240 -22.87 14.71 -3.58
CA GLU A 240 -24.16 14.48 -4.27
C GLU A 240 -24.04 13.95 -5.72
N SER A 241 -22.83 13.68 -6.21
CA SER A 241 -22.60 13.01 -7.48
C SER A 241 -21.32 12.20 -7.44
N LEU A 242 -21.44 10.87 -7.33
CA LEU A 242 -20.36 9.96 -7.67
C LEU A 242 -20.00 10.18 -9.15
N GLU A 243 -18.76 10.61 -9.40
CA GLU A 243 -18.27 10.81 -10.77
C GLU A 243 -18.34 9.50 -11.56
N LYS A 244 -18.71 9.59 -12.84
CA LYS A 244 -18.71 8.43 -13.75
C LYS A 244 -17.28 7.86 -13.82
N GLY A 245 -17.11 6.60 -13.44
CA GLY A 245 -15.80 5.94 -13.47
C GLY A 245 -15.26 5.51 -12.10
N CYS A 246 -15.89 5.95 -11.00
CA CYS A 246 -15.57 5.47 -9.66
C CYS A 246 -15.83 3.97 -9.52
N ILE A 247 -14.97 3.31 -8.76
CA ILE A 247 -15.14 1.94 -8.30
C ILE A 247 -15.69 1.97 -6.88
N LEU A 248 -16.73 1.19 -6.65
CA LEU A 248 -17.43 1.04 -5.38
C LEU A 248 -17.09 -0.29 -4.73
N ALA A 249 -17.28 -0.37 -3.41
CA ALA A 249 -17.19 -1.62 -2.67
C ALA A 249 -18.14 -2.70 -3.23
N SER A 250 -19.31 -2.29 -3.73
CA SER A 250 -20.29 -3.18 -4.37
C SER A 250 -19.81 -3.76 -5.70
N ASP A 251 -18.80 -3.15 -6.33
CA ASP A 251 -18.28 -3.63 -7.60
C ASP A 251 -17.31 -4.81 -7.40
N VAL A 252 -16.98 -5.14 -6.14
CA VAL A 252 -16.06 -6.21 -5.77
C VAL A 252 -16.76 -7.57 -5.81
N ASP A 253 -16.27 -8.48 -6.65
CA ASP A 253 -16.77 -9.85 -6.78
C ASP A 253 -16.18 -10.80 -5.74
N SER A 254 -14.89 -10.62 -5.41
CA SER A 254 -14.15 -11.56 -4.57
C SER A 254 -13.02 -10.89 -3.82
N VAL A 255 -12.68 -11.44 -2.66
CA VAL A 255 -11.66 -10.98 -1.72
C VAL A 255 -10.70 -12.12 -1.43
N ILE A 256 -9.39 -11.94 -1.66
CA ILE A 256 -8.38 -12.98 -1.36
C ILE A 256 -7.51 -12.57 -0.17
N LEU A 257 -7.43 -13.42 0.85
CA LEU A 257 -6.71 -13.19 2.12
C LEU A 257 -5.86 -14.42 2.52
N PRO A 258 -4.82 -14.25 3.34
CA PRO A 258 -4.24 -15.36 4.11
C PRO A 258 -5.30 -16.07 4.96
N MET A 259 -5.17 -17.39 5.15
CA MET A 259 -6.11 -18.19 5.94
C MET A 259 -6.19 -17.79 7.42
N ASP A 260 -5.14 -17.18 7.93
CA ASP A 260 -4.93 -16.81 9.32
C ASP A 260 -4.98 -15.29 9.55
N ALA A 261 -5.47 -14.49 8.59
CA ALA A 261 -5.48 -13.03 8.66
C ALA A 261 -6.86 -12.40 8.33
N CYS A 262 -7.94 -12.93 8.89
CA CYS A 262 -9.30 -12.48 8.61
C CYS A 262 -9.85 -11.41 9.57
N GLU A 263 -9.09 -10.96 10.56
CA GLU A 263 -9.53 -9.95 11.56
C GLU A 263 -9.55 -8.52 11.01
N GLY A 264 -8.77 -8.20 9.97
CA GLY A 264 -8.61 -6.83 9.50
C GLY A 264 -9.93 -6.13 9.16
N ASP A 265 -10.03 -4.84 9.48
CA ASP A 265 -11.25 -4.03 9.32
C ASP A 265 -11.86 -4.16 7.92
N GLY A 266 -11.04 -4.05 6.87
CA GLY A 266 -11.51 -4.26 5.50
C GLY A 266 -12.07 -5.67 5.24
N ALA A 267 -11.40 -6.72 5.73
CA ALA A 267 -11.87 -8.10 5.57
C ALA A 267 -13.23 -8.30 6.25
N LEU A 268 -13.37 -7.82 7.48
CA LEU A 268 -14.63 -7.87 8.23
C LEU A 268 -15.73 -7.05 7.57
N ALA A 269 -15.42 -5.86 7.03
CA ALA A 269 -16.38 -5.02 6.35
C ALA A 269 -16.98 -5.71 5.12
N PHE A 270 -16.15 -6.34 4.29
CA PHE A 270 -16.62 -7.12 3.14
C PHE A 270 -17.38 -8.38 3.56
N ALA A 271 -16.88 -9.12 4.54
CA ALA A 271 -17.54 -10.33 5.04
C ALA A 271 -18.94 -10.07 5.61
N ARG A 272 -19.16 -8.87 6.20
CA ARG A 272 -20.41 -8.45 6.84
C ARG A 272 -21.32 -7.62 5.93
N SER A 273 -20.93 -7.38 4.67
CA SER A 273 -21.74 -6.64 3.70
C SER A 273 -23.11 -7.32 3.49
N LYS A 274 -24.19 -6.54 3.59
CA LYS A 274 -25.58 -7.05 3.46
C LYS A 274 -26.18 -6.92 2.06
N LYS A 275 -25.61 -6.06 1.20
CA LYS A 275 -26.18 -5.78 -0.13
C LYS A 275 -25.50 -6.64 -1.18
N ASP A 276 -24.19 -6.46 -1.31
CA ASP A 276 -23.34 -7.16 -2.27
C ASP A 276 -22.16 -7.73 -1.47
N LYS A 277 -22.28 -9.01 -1.09
CA LYS A 277 -21.25 -9.72 -0.33
C LYS A 277 -20.30 -10.39 -1.33
N PRO A 278 -19.03 -9.98 -1.41
CA PRO A 278 -18.08 -10.64 -2.29
C PRO A 278 -17.76 -12.05 -1.80
N LEU A 279 -17.30 -12.90 -2.72
CA LEU A 279 -16.75 -14.21 -2.40
C LEU A 279 -15.42 -14.05 -1.63
N ILE A 280 -15.39 -14.46 -0.37
CA ILE A 280 -14.14 -14.46 0.41
C ILE A 280 -13.39 -15.76 0.14
N ILE A 281 -12.13 -15.65 -0.29
CA ILE A 281 -11.22 -16.76 -0.57
C ILE A 281 -10.03 -16.66 0.37
N THR A 282 -9.74 -17.73 1.09
CA THR A 282 -8.58 -17.82 1.96
C THR A 282 -7.54 -18.79 1.42
N VAL A 283 -6.26 -18.40 1.47
CA VAL A 283 -5.14 -19.15 0.90
C VAL A 283 -4.29 -19.74 2.02
N GLU A 284 -4.14 -21.07 2.04
CA GLU A 284 -3.40 -21.79 3.08
C GLU A 284 -1.88 -21.64 2.95
N GLU A 285 -1.31 -21.62 1.74
CA GLU A 285 0.15 -21.51 1.55
C GLU A 285 0.76 -20.17 1.99
N ASN A 286 -0.08 -19.15 2.22
CA ASN A 286 0.36 -17.82 2.59
C ASN A 286 0.23 -17.64 4.10
N GLU A 287 1.08 -18.34 4.85
CA GLU A 287 1.12 -18.30 6.31
C GLU A 287 1.56 -16.93 6.84
N THR A 288 1.07 -16.57 8.03
CA THR A 288 1.40 -15.35 8.75
C THR A 288 1.68 -15.67 10.23
N VAL A 289 2.07 -14.66 11.00
CA VAL A 289 2.23 -14.80 12.47
C VAL A 289 0.89 -14.73 13.22
N LEU A 290 -0.21 -14.48 12.51
CA LEU A 290 -1.54 -14.34 13.08
C LEU A 290 -2.23 -15.69 13.26
N ASN A 291 -3.41 -15.66 13.87
CA ASN A 291 -4.25 -16.84 14.03
C ASN A 291 -5.72 -16.47 13.82
N ASP A 292 -5.98 -15.54 12.92
CA ASP A 292 -7.29 -14.93 12.74
C ASP A 292 -8.08 -15.70 11.69
N THR A 293 -8.46 -16.93 12.05
CA THR A 293 -9.11 -17.83 11.10
C THR A 293 -10.57 -17.42 10.84
N PRO A 294 -11.12 -17.71 9.65
CA PRO A 294 -12.52 -17.47 9.32
C PRO A 294 -13.51 -17.97 10.38
N GLU A 295 -13.25 -19.12 11.00
CA GLU A 295 -14.11 -19.73 12.00
C GLU A 295 -14.23 -18.88 13.27
N LYS A 296 -13.14 -18.22 13.69
CA LYS A 296 -13.14 -17.35 14.88
C LYS A 296 -14.09 -16.16 14.72
N TYR A 297 -14.23 -15.67 13.50
CA TYR A 297 -15.02 -14.48 13.18
C TYR A 297 -16.35 -14.80 12.50
N GLY A 298 -16.68 -16.09 12.31
CA GLY A 298 -17.92 -16.53 11.66
C GLY A 298 -18.00 -16.11 10.19
N ILE A 299 -16.87 -16.04 9.49
CA ILE A 299 -16.79 -15.61 8.09
C ILE A 299 -16.93 -16.84 7.20
N GLU A 300 -17.89 -16.78 6.28
CA GLU A 300 -18.03 -17.78 5.22
C GLU A 300 -16.97 -17.54 4.14
N VAL A 301 -16.14 -18.56 3.88
CA VAL A 301 -15.02 -18.49 2.94
C VAL A 301 -14.91 -19.73 2.05
N VAL A 302 -14.27 -19.58 0.91
CA VAL A 302 -13.70 -20.69 0.11
C VAL A 302 -12.23 -20.83 0.45
N LYS A 303 -11.84 -21.96 1.02
CA LYS A 303 -10.44 -22.26 1.32
C LYS A 303 -9.75 -22.86 0.09
N VAL A 304 -8.57 -22.38 -0.24
CA VAL A 304 -7.73 -22.92 -1.30
C VAL A 304 -6.31 -23.15 -0.78
N ALA A 305 -5.65 -24.18 -1.31
CA ALA A 305 -4.28 -24.49 -0.92
C ALA A 305 -3.30 -23.40 -1.41
N ASN A 306 -3.52 -22.86 -2.61
CA ASN A 306 -2.65 -21.90 -3.30
C ASN A 306 -3.42 -20.95 -4.23
N TYR A 307 -2.74 -19.90 -4.73
CA TYR A 307 -3.30 -18.80 -5.54
C TYR A 307 -3.71 -19.17 -6.97
#